data_AF-A0A2W5SS08-F1
#
_entry.id   AF-A0A2W5SS08-F1
#
_cell.length_a   1.000
_cell.length_b   1.000
_cell.length_c   1.000
_cell.angle_alpha   90.00
_cell.angle_beta   90.00
_cell.angle_gamma   90.00
#
_symmetry.space_group_name_H-M   'P 1'
#
loop_
_entity.id
_entity.type
_entity.pdbx_description
1 polymer ?
#
loop_
_entity_poly.entity_id
_entity_poly.type
_entity_poly.pdbx_seq_one_letter_code
_entity_poly.pdbx_strand_id
1 'polypeptide(L)'
;MRLSSAMTRPPRCVLVNVSTGESMPCLFNPTQLTEKLQVNWNRQVVPGLSHQVLQFQSTSNRQLTGVEFYLDRFFATEQPGDPNILEFRAFLRALTVPPAGTEGVLSTAPPRVLVVWPNVLAIECVVASIDFQYRQLAVDSSVLVYAASVTFEEILDTRISGETLRGQVS
;
A
#
# COMPACT_ATOMS: atom_id res chain seq x y z
N MET A 1 23.46 -5.84 16.72
CA MET A 1 22.83 -6.85 15.83
C MET A 1 23.05 -8.22 16.46
N ARG A 2 22.01 -8.88 16.98
CA ARG A 2 22.14 -10.16 17.71
C ARG A 2 22.08 -11.34 16.72
N LEU A 3 22.96 -12.33 16.86
CA LEU A 3 23.04 -13.52 15.98
C LEU A 3 21.73 -14.33 15.89
N SER A 4 20.80 -14.18 16.85
CA SER A 4 19.47 -14.78 16.80
C SER A 4 18.60 -14.27 15.64
N SER A 5 18.87 -13.07 15.11
CA SER A 5 18.17 -12.51 13.94
C SER A 5 18.60 -13.12 12.61
N ALA A 6 19.71 -13.87 12.56
CA ALA A 6 20.23 -14.43 11.31
C ALA A 6 19.49 -15.70 10.85
N MET A 7 18.72 -16.34 11.74
CA MET A 7 17.96 -17.57 11.47
C MET A 7 16.46 -17.32 11.25
N THR A 8 16.02 -16.07 11.28
CA THR A 8 14.61 -15.73 11.01
C THR A 8 14.46 -15.44 9.52
N ARG A 9 13.49 -16.08 8.85
CA ARG A 9 13.12 -15.80 7.45
C ARG A 9 13.11 -14.27 7.24
N PRO A 10 13.68 -13.74 6.15
CA PRO A 10 13.79 -12.30 5.97
C PRO A 10 12.41 -11.66 6.15
N PRO A 11 12.32 -10.53 6.87
CA PRO A 11 11.04 -9.89 7.13
C PRO A 11 10.36 -9.56 5.81
N ARG A 12 9.15 -10.12 5.63
CA ARG A 12 8.35 -9.90 4.44
C ARG A 12 7.49 -8.67 4.62
N CYS A 13 7.19 -7.99 3.53
CA CYS A 13 6.11 -7.03 3.49
C CYS A 13 4.78 -7.76 3.77
N VAL A 14 3.97 -7.20 4.67
CA VAL A 14 2.67 -7.74 5.07
C VAL A 14 1.63 -6.65 4.91
N LEU A 15 0.51 -7.03 4.30
CA LEU A 15 -0.69 -6.19 4.22
C LEU A 15 -1.67 -6.66 5.29
N VAL A 16 -2.16 -5.75 6.13
CA VAL A 16 -3.13 -6.09 7.17
C VAL A 16 -4.41 -5.31 6.93
N ASN A 17 -5.53 -5.99 6.77
CA ASN A 17 -6.83 -5.35 6.75
C ASN A 17 -7.17 -4.87 8.16
N VAL A 18 -7.30 -3.56 8.35
CA VAL A 18 -7.51 -2.95 9.67
C VAL A 18 -8.89 -3.31 10.24
N SER A 19 -9.89 -3.50 9.38
CA SER A 19 -11.26 -3.81 9.80
C SER A 19 -11.42 -5.26 10.27
N THR A 20 -10.76 -6.21 9.59
CA THR A 20 -10.88 -7.64 9.91
C THR A 20 -9.73 -8.19 10.75
N GLY A 21 -8.59 -7.50 10.78
CA GLY A 21 -7.34 -7.99 11.36
C GLY A 21 -6.64 -9.07 10.51
N GLU A 22 -7.17 -9.38 9.32
CA GLU A 22 -6.59 -10.36 8.41
C GLU A 22 -5.24 -9.86 7.88
N SER A 23 -4.20 -10.67 8.03
CA SER A 23 -2.85 -10.38 7.56
C SER A 23 -2.49 -11.23 6.35
N MET A 24 -2.05 -10.59 5.27
CA MET A 24 -1.63 -11.22 4.03
C MET A 24 -0.15 -10.93 3.77
N PRO A 25 0.76 -11.90 4.00
CA PRO A 25 2.18 -11.73 3.71
C PRO A 25 2.43 -11.79 2.20
N CYS A 26 3.31 -10.93 1.70
CA CYS A 26 3.70 -10.94 0.29
C CYS A 26 4.53 -12.18 -0.04
N LEU A 27 4.40 -12.70 -1.26
CA LEU A 27 5.22 -13.83 -1.72
C LEU A 27 6.68 -13.38 -1.91
N PHE A 28 6.85 -12.28 -2.64
CA PHE A 28 8.10 -11.55 -2.83
C PHE A 28 7.96 -10.14 -2.28
N ASN A 29 9.04 -9.61 -1.71
CA ASN A 29 9.08 -8.20 -1.36
C ASN A 29 9.16 -7.36 -2.64
N PRO A 30 8.49 -6.20 -2.69
CA PRO A 30 8.67 -5.25 -3.78
C PRO A 30 10.15 -4.92 -3.97
N THR A 31 10.60 -4.74 -5.21
CA THR A 31 12.00 -4.39 -5.51
C THR A 31 12.25 -2.89 -5.40
N GLN A 32 11.20 -2.10 -5.62
CA GLN A 32 11.23 -0.63 -5.62
C GLN A 32 9.96 -0.10 -4.97
N LEU A 33 10.08 1.09 -4.39
CA LEU A 33 8.96 1.81 -3.79
C LEU A 33 9.08 3.28 -4.20
N THR A 34 8.00 3.83 -4.75
CA THR A 34 7.91 5.25 -5.06
C THR A 34 6.94 5.92 -4.10
N GLU A 35 7.43 6.92 -3.39
CA GLU A 35 6.64 7.77 -2.52
C GLU A 35 6.45 9.15 -3.14
N LYS A 36 5.20 9.60 -3.20
CA LYS A 36 4.83 10.91 -3.72
C LYS A 36 4.20 11.75 -2.62
N LEU A 37 4.79 12.92 -2.40
CA LEU A 37 4.29 13.98 -1.53
C LEU A 37 4.12 15.24 -2.37
N GLN A 38 2.96 15.90 -2.24
CA GLN A 38 2.66 17.11 -2.98
C GLN A 38 2.20 18.21 -2.02
N VAL A 39 2.83 19.38 -2.11
CA VAL A 39 2.43 20.55 -1.33
C VAL A 39 1.76 21.56 -2.26
N ASN A 40 0.53 21.92 -1.94
CA ASN A 40 -0.30 22.81 -2.75
C ASN A 40 -0.17 24.25 -2.23
N TRP A 41 0.15 25.16 -3.15
CA TRP A 41 0.31 26.58 -2.90
C TRP A 41 -0.60 27.38 -3.82
N ASN A 42 -1.38 28.28 -3.24
CA ASN A 42 -2.15 29.27 -3.98
C ASN A 42 -1.24 30.45 -4.34
N ARG A 43 -1.28 30.89 -5.61
CA ARG A 43 -0.51 32.02 -6.12
C ARG A 43 -1.42 33.24 -6.22
N GLN A 44 -1.26 34.19 -5.30
CA GLN A 44 -2.04 35.41 -5.29
C GLN A 44 -1.32 36.51 -6.06
N VAL A 45 -2.01 37.10 -7.04
CA VAL A 45 -1.50 38.25 -7.79
C VAL A 45 -2.00 39.52 -7.11
N VAL A 46 -1.09 40.26 -6.48
CA VAL A 46 -1.39 41.56 -5.88
C VAL A 46 -0.82 42.66 -6.78
N PRO A 47 -1.65 43.54 -7.35
CA PRO A 47 -1.17 44.65 -8.16
C PRO A 47 -0.13 45.49 -7.42
N GLY A 48 0.97 45.82 -8.09
CA GLY A 48 2.08 46.58 -7.50
C GLY A 48 3.20 45.74 -6.89
N LEU A 49 3.03 44.42 -6.75
CA LEU A 49 4.14 43.51 -6.42
C LEU A 49 4.79 42.95 -7.69
N SER A 50 6.11 42.77 -7.62
CA SER A 50 6.92 42.18 -8.69
C SER A 50 6.80 40.65 -8.78
N HIS A 51 6.20 40.01 -7.78
CA HIS A 51 6.05 38.56 -7.69
C HIS A 51 4.69 38.20 -7.08
N GLN A 52 4.30 36.94 -7.28
CA GLN A 52 3.07 36.38 -6.73
C GLN A 52 3.31 35.93 -5.29
N VAL A 53 2.40 36.28 -4.38
CA VAL A 53 2.45 35.81 -2.99
C VAL A 53 2.00 34.36 -2.95
N LEU A 54 2.82 33.50 -2.36
CA LEU A 54 2.50 32.09 -2.16
C LEU A 54 1.78 31.91 -0.83
N GLN A 55 0.54 31.43 -0.87
CA GLN A 55 -0.23 31.05 0.30
C GLN A 55 -0.30 29.52 0.38
N PHE A 56 0.14 28.96 1.52
CA PHE A 56 0.00 27.54 1.76
C PHE A 56 -1.47 27.15 1.76
N GLN A 57 -1.84 26.14 0.97
CA GLN A 57 -3.20 25.63 0.89
C GLN A 57 -3.33 24.35 1.70
N SER A 58 -2.59 23.31 1.31
CA SER A 58 -2.57 22.01 1.97
C SER A 58 -1.38 21.19 1.52
N THR A 59 -1.06 20.13 2.26
CA THR A 59 -0.23 19.04 1.77
C THR A 59 -1.18 17.91 1.37
N SER A 60 -1.06 17.40 0.15
CA SER A 60 -1.80 16.22 -0.30
C SER A 60 -1.36 14.98 0.49
N ASN A 61 -2.26 14.01 0.62
CA ASN A 61 -1.95 12.71 1.22
C ASN A 61 -0.73 12.08 0.54
N ARG A 62 0.10 11.39 1.33
CA ARG A 62 1.23 10.61 0.82
C ARG A 62 0.69 9.47 -0.04
N GLN A 63 1.25 9.30 -1.23
CA GLN A 63 0.89 8.19 -2.11
C GLN A 63 2.09 7.27 -2.31
N LEU A 64 1.88 5.97 -2.11
CA LEU A 64 2.83 4.93 -2.52
C LEU A 64 2.37 4.40 -3.87
N THR A 65 3.02 4.84 -4.94
CA THR A 65 2.58 4.58 -6.32
C THR A 65 3.33 3.42 -6.93
N GLY A 66 2.61 2.52 -7.61
CA GLY A 66 3.22 1.44 -8.38
C GLY A 66 3.96 0.42 -7.53
N VAL A 67 3.42 0.07 -6.36
CA VAL A 67 3.97 -1.02 -5.54
C VAL A 67 3.69 -2.33 -6.27
N GLU A 68 4.73 -2.94 -6.82
CA GLU A 68 4.59 -4.17 -7.59
C GLU A 68 4.74 -5.41 -6.70
N PHE A 69 3.67 -6.21 -6.64
CA PHE A 69 3.67 -7.52 -6.04
C PHE A 69 3.72 -8.58 -7.13
N TYR A 70 4.81 -9.34 -7.18
CA TYR A 70 4.94 -10.46 -8.09
C TYR A 70 4.44 -11.74 -7.42
N LEU A 71 3.65 -12.54 -8.14
CA LEU A 71 3.12 -13.81 -7.66
C LEU A 71 3.37 -14.91 -8.68
N ASP A 72 3.91 -16.02 -8.18
CA ASP A 72 4.35 -17.15 -8.98
C ASP A 72 3.90 -18.46 -8.30
N ARG A 73 3.09 -19.24 -9.01
CA ARG A 73 2.56 -20.54 -8.56
C ARG A 73 3.69 -21.55 -8.33
N PHE A 74 4.70 -21.58 -9.20
CA PHE A 74 5.81 -22.54 -9.08
C PHE A 74 6.59 -22.29 -7.80
N PHE A 75 6.94 -21.03 -7.54
CA PHE A 75 7.61 -20.66 -6.31
C PHE A 75 6.73 -20.86 -5.08
N ALA A 76 5.43 -20.57 -5.19
CA ALA A 76 4.48 -20.79 -4.10
C ALA A 76 4.40 -22.26 -3.68
N THR A 77 4.37 -23.21 -4.61
CA THR A 77 4.31 -24.64 -4.30
C THR A 77 5.55 -25.17 -3.58
N GLU A 78 6.71 -24.53 -3.74
CA GLU A 78 7.94 -24.87 -3.03
C GLU A 78 8.00 -24.30 -1.61
N GLN A 79 7.11 -23.36 -1.27
CA GLN A 79 7.06 -22.77 0.06
C GLN A 79 6.27 -23.65 1.03
N PRO A 80 6.68 -23.71 2.31
CA PRO A 80 5.90 -24.41 3.33
C PRO A 80 4.50 -23.78 3.43
N GLY A 81 3.47 -24.62 3.28
CA GLY A 81 2.06 -24.23 3.33
C GLY A 81 1.37 -24.04 1.97
N ASP A 82 2.08 -24.17 0.84
CA ASP A 82 1.55 -23.99 -0.54
C ASP A 82 0.58 -22.79 -0.64
N PRO A 83 1.06 -21.55 -0.36
CA PRO A 83 0.20 -20.38 -0.36
C PRO A 83 -0.48 -20.20 -1.70
N ASN A 84 -1.81 -20.11 -1.68
CA ASN A 84 -2.58 -19.93 -2.89
C ASN A 84 -2.42 -18.49 -3.41
N ILE A 85 -1.77 -18.33 -4.57
CA ILE A 85 -1.55 -17.02 -5.18
C ILE A 85 -2.88 -16.28 -5.45
N LEU A 86 -3.98 -16.99 -5.66
CA LEU A 86 -5.29 -16.36 -5.91
C LEU A 86 -5.93 -15.81 -4.64
N GLU A 87 -5.55 -16.28 -3.45
CA GLU A 87 -6.00 -15.69 -2.19
C GLU A 87 -5.46 -14.27 -2.03
N PHE A 88 -4.20 -14.03 -2.39
CA PHE A 88 -3.63 -12.68 -2.39
C PHE A 88 -4.39 -11.74 -3.33
N ARG A 89 -4.77 -12.22 -4.52
CA ARG A 89 -5.64 -11.47 -5.45
C ARG A 89 -7.01 -11.20 -4.85
N ALA A 90 -7.63 -12.19 -4.23
CA ALA A 90 -8.95 -12.04 -3.60
C ALA A 90 -8.90 -11.02 -2.46
N PHE A 91 -7.87 -11.08 -1.62
CA PHE A 91 -7.60 -10.13 -0.55
C PHE A 91 -7.44 -8.70 -1.09
N LEU A 92 -6.60 -8.50 -2.11
CA LEU A 92 -6.45 -7.19 -2.76
C LEU A 92 -7.77 -6.65 -3.32
N ARG A 93 -8.59 -7.50 -3.93
CA ARG A 93 -9.92 -7.10 -4.43
C ARG A 93 -10.88 -6.76 -3.28
N ALA A 94 -10.83 -7.50 -2.18
CA ALA A 94 -11.64 -7.21 -1.00
C ALA A 94 -11.32 -5.83 -0.42
N LEU A 95 -10.07 -5.37 -0.51
CA LEU A 95 -9.68 -4.02 -0.08
C LEU A 95 -10.24 -2.89 -0.97
N THR A 96 -10.80 -3.20 -2.13
CA THR A 96 -11.41 -2.20 -3.03
C THR A 96 -12.92 -2.06 -2.84
N VAL A 97 -13.53 -2.92 -2.02
CA VAL A 97 -14.97 -2.93 -1.79
C VAL A 97 -15.30 -2.85 -0.30
N PRO A 98 -16.49 -2.36 0.07
CA PRO A 98 -16.88 -2.26 1.46
C PRO A 98 -17.12 -3.64 2.09
N PRO A 99 -16.85 -3.82 3.39
CA PRO A 99 -17.13 -5.06 4.10
C PRO A 99 -18.64 -5.30 4.26
N ALA A 100 -19.02 -6.57 4.47
CA ALA A 100 -20.42 -6.97 4.68
C ALA A 100 -20.98 -6.40 5.99
N GLY A 101 -22.30 -6.14 6.03
CA GLY A 101 -22.99 -5.61 7.21
C GLY A 101 -22.96 -4.08 7.36
N THR A 102 -22.50 -3.39 6.32
CA THR A 102 -22.47 -1.93 6.25
C THR A 102 -23.80 -1.39 5.72
N GLU A 103 -24.72 -1.04 6.63
CA GLU A 103 -25.98 -0.37 6.27
C GLU A 103 -25.78 1.14 6.21
N GLY A 104 -25.95 1.73 5.02
CA GLY A 104 -25.92 3.18 4.79
C GLY A 104 -24.70 3.69 4.01
N VAL A 105 -24.92 4.77 3.23
CA VAL A 105 -23.96 5.37 2.27
C VAL A 105 -22.63 5.79 2.92
N LEU A 106 -22.64 6.17 4.20
CA LEU A 106 -21.43 6.59 4.94
C LEU A 106 -20.58 5.41 5.44
N SER A 107 -21.16 4.21 5.50
CA SER A 107 -20.49 2.97 5.89
C SER A 107 -19.93 2.19 4.69
N THR A 108 -20.09 2.72 3.48
CA THR A 108 -19.77 2.07 2.20
C THR A 108 -18.34 2.37 1.72
N ALA A 109 -17.42 2.71 2.63
CA ALA A 109 -16.02 2.91 2.27
C ALA A 109 -15.27 1.56 2.22
N PRO A 110 -14.32 1.37 1.30
CA PRO A 110 -13.40 0.24 1.36
C PRO A 110 -12.58 0.25 2.66
N PRO A 111 -12.17 -0.93 3.17
CA PRO A 111 -11.43 -1.03 4.41
C PRO A 111 -10.05 -0.39 4.30
N ARG A 112 -9.54 0.08 5.44
CA ARG A 112 -8.15 0.55 5.55
C ARG A 112 -7.19 -0.64 5.57
N VAL A 113 -6.00 -0.43 5.04
CA VAL A 113 -4.92 -1.41 5.02
C VAL A 113 -3.68 -0.82 5.70
N LEU A 114 -3.10 -1.60 6.61
CA LEU A 114 -1.81 -1.30 7.20
C LEU A 114 -0.75 -2.05 6.39
N VAL A 115 0.10 -1.29 5.70
CA VAL A 115 1.24 -1.83 4.96
C VAL A 115 2.44 -1.82 5.89
N VAL A 116 2.95 -3.01 6.23
CA VAL A 116 4.11 -3.16 7.11
C VAL A 116 5.25 -3.82 6.33
N TRP A 117 6.33 -3.07 6.14
CA TRP A 117 7.58 -3.61 5.64
C TRP A 117 8.68 -3.32 6.66
N PRO A 118 9.13 -4.33 7.43
CA PRO A 118 10.05 -4.10 8.54
C PRO A 118 11.34 -3.39 8.11
N ASN A 119 11.72 -2.36 8.87
CA ASN A 119 12.84 -1.45 8.63
C ASN A 119 12.72 -0.57 7.37
N VAL A 120 11.56 -0.57 6.69
CA VAL A 120 11.33 0.27 5.51
C VAL A 120 10.18 1.24 5.77
N LEU A 121 9.00 0.73 6.15
CA LEU A 121 7.84 1.56 6.47
C LEU A 121 6.77 0.79 7.24
N ALA A 122 5.95 1.54 7.98
CA ALA A 122 4.66 1.10 8.48
C ALA A 122 3.67 2.25 8.27
N ILE A 123 2.66 2.04 7.43
CA ILE A 123 1.72 3.10 7.05
C ILE A 123 0.29 2.57 6.97
N GLU A 124 -0.65 3.32 7.52
CA GLU A 124 -2.08 3.08 7.36
C GLU A 124 -2.59 3.86 6.14
N CYS A 125 -3.18 3.14 5.19
CA CYS A 125 -3.59 3.70 3.92
C CYS A 125 -4.86 3.02 3.40
N VAL A 126 -5.35 3.51 2.27
CA VAL A 126 -6.38 2.85 1.46
C VAL A 126 -5.81 2.50 0.10
N VAL A 127 -6.41 1.50 -0.53
CA VAL A 127 -6.08 1.15 -1.91
C VAL A 127 -6.77 2.13 -2.85
N ALA A 128 -5.97 2.94 -3.55
CA ALA A 128 -6.46 3.91 -4.52
C ALA A 128 -6.65 3.28 -5.92
N SER A 129 -5.77 2.36 -6.31
CA SER A 129 -5.89 1.61 -7.56
C SER A 129 -5.13 0.30 -7.54
N ILE A 130 -5.58 -0.66 -8.36
CA ILE A 130 -4.91 -1.95 -8.57
C ILE A 130 -4.92 -2.28 -10.07
N ASP A 131 -3.76 -2.63 -10.61
CA ASP A 131 -3.60 -3.20 -11.95
C ASP A 131 -3.12 -4.65 -11.84
N PHE A 132 -3.85 -5.59 -12.44
CA PHE A 132 -3.46 -7.01 -12.46
C PHE A 132 -2.98 -7.40 -13.86
N GLN A 133 -1.72 -7.80 -13.96
CA GLN A 133 -1.10 -8.26 -15.20
C GLN A 133 -0.84 -9.75 -15.13
N TYR A 134 -1.69 -10.54 -15.78
CA TYR A 134 -1.51 -11.99 -15.91
C TYR A 134 -0.46 -12.27 -16.98
N ARG A 135 0.66 -12.87 -16.59
CA ARG A 135 1.83 -13.07 -17.47
C ARG A 135 1.90 -14.49 -18.02
N GLN A 136 1.56 -15.49 -17.21
CA GLN A 136 1.55 -16.89 -17.62
C GLN A 136 0.24 -17.55 -17.19
N LEU A 137 -0.40 -18.18 -18.17
CA LEU A 137 -1.59 -19.00 -18.01
C LEU A 137 -1.24 -20.42 -18.46
N ALA A 138 -1.70 -21.42 -17.73
CA ALA A 138 -1.57 -22.81 -18.14
C ALA A 138 -2.55 -23.17 -19.27
N VAL A 139 -2.37 -24.35 -19.86
CA VAL A 139 -3.24 -24.88 -20.93
C VAL A 139 -4.69 -25.04 -20.46
N ASP A 140 -4.90 -25.29 -19.17
CA ASP A 140 -6.21 -25.36 -18.51
C ASP A 140 -6.78 -23.97 -18.15
N SER A 141 -6.14 -22.88 -18.60
CA SER A 141 -6.47 -21.48 -18.27
C SER A 141 -6.28 -21.10 -16.80
N SER A 142 -5.60 -21.93 -16.00
CA SER A 142 -5.23 -21.52 -14.63
C SER A 142 -4.11 -20.48 -14.66
N VAL A 143 -4.15 -19.53 -13.71
CA VAL A 143 -3.12 -18.50 -13.58
C VAL A 143 -1.89 -19.11 -12.92
N LEU A 144 -0.76 -19.06 -13.61
CA LEU A 144 0.53 -19.50 -13.07
C LEU A 144 1.33 -18.34 -12.50
N VAL A 145 1.35 -17.20 -13.21
CA VAL A 145 2.13 -16.03 -12.83
C VAL A 145 1.35 -14.76 -13.13
N TYR A 146 1.33 -13.84 -12.17
CA TYR A 146 0.81 -12.50 -12.37
C TYR A 146 1.55 -11.46 -11.52
N ALA A 147 1.47 -10.20 -11.93
CA ALA A 147 1.90 -9.06 -11.14
C ALA A 147 0.68 -8.22 -10.75
N ALA A 148 0.67 -7.70 -9.52
CA ALA A 148 -0.31 -6.74 -9.05
C ALA A 148 0.40 -5.43 -8.71
N SER A 149 0.10 -4.37 -9.47
CA SER A 149 0.64 -3.03 -9.22
C SER A 149 -0.40 -2.23 -8.44
N VAL A 150 -0.11 -1.91 -7.19
CA VAL A 150 -1.04 -1.26 -6.28
C VAL A 150 -0.59 0.17 -5.99
N THR A 151 -1.54 1.10 -6.01
CA THR A 151 -1.34 2.45 -5.48
C THR A 151 -2.04 2.56 -4.14
N PHE A 152 -1.29 2.94 -3.12
CA PHE A 152 -1.82 3.22 -1.78
C PHE A 152 -1.84 4.71 -1.52
N GLU A 153 -2.87 5.18 -0.84
CA GLU A 153 -2.96 6.56 -0.37
C GLU A 153 -3.11 6.58 1.15
N GLU A 154 -2.20 7.28 1.82
CA GLU A 154 -2.16 7.40 3.28
C GLU A 154 -3.42 8.09 3.80
N ILE A 155 -3.92 7.59 4.92
CA ILE A 155 -4.98 8.26 5.68
C ILE A 155 -4.37 8.83 6.95
N LEU A 156 -4.64 10.12 7.17
CA LEU A 156 -4.25 10.83 8.37
C LEU A 156 -5.52 11.30 9.10
N ASP A 157 -5.78 10.72 10.26
CA ASP A 157 -6.94 11.11 11.10
C ASP A 157 -6.67 12.36 11.95
N THR A 158 -5.40 12.77 12.03
CA THR A 158 -4.98 13.90 12.87
C THR A 158 -4.07 14.84 12.10
N ARG A 159 -4.09 16.11 12.52
CA ARG A 159 -3.13 17.09 12.03
C ARG A 159 -1.73 16.71 12.51
N ILE A 160 -0.82 16.56 11.57
CA ILE A 160 0.58 16.26 11.85
C ILE A 160 1.43 17.54 11.70
N SER A 161 2.41 17.72 12.58
CA SER A 161 3.42 18.78 12.47
C SER A 161 4.71 18.26 11.82
N GLY A 162 5.53 19.17 11.30
CA GLY A 162 6.81 18.80 10.68
C GLY A 162 7.80 18.14 11.66
N GLU A 163 7.74 18.52 12.94
CA GLU A 163 8.53 17.91 14.01
C GLU A 163 8.11 16.46 14.27
N THR A 164 6.80 16.19 14.28
CA THR A 164 6.26 14.83 14.42
C THR A 164 6.71 13.94 13.27
N LEU A 165 6.63 14.41 12.02
CA LEU A 165 7.09 13.64 10.86
C LEU A 165 8.58 13.36 10.92
N ARG A 166 9.40 14.32 11.35
CA ARG A 166 10.85 14.14 11.46
C ARG A 166 11.24 13.09 12.51
N GLY A 167 10.43 12.91 13.56
CA GLY A 167 10.64 11.90 14.58
C GLY A 167 10.33 10.46 14.11
N GLN A 168 9.57 10.30 13.02
CA GLN A 168 9.26 9.01 12.41
C GLN A 168 10.44 8.53 11.54
N VAL A 169 11.56 8.20 12.16
CA VAL A 169 12.67 7.51 11.47
C VAL A 169 12.37 6.01 11.53
N SER A 170 12.14 5.39 10.38
CA SER A 170 11.93 3.94 10.23
C SER A 170 13.22 3.15 10.30
#